data_AF-A0A937CFU6-F1
#
_entry.id   AF-A0A937CFU6-F1
#
_cell.length_a   1.000
_cell.length_b   1.000
_cell.length_c   1.000
_cell.angle_alpha   90.00
_cell.angle_beta   90.00
_cell.angle_gamma   90.00
#
_symmetry.space_group_name_H-M   'P 1'
#
loop_
_entity.id
_entity.type
_entity.pdbx_description
1 polymer ?
#
loop_
_entity_poly.entity_id
_entity_poly.type
_entity_poly.pdbx_seq_one_letter_code
_entity_poly.pdbx_strand_id
1 'polypeptide(L)'
;MLLAVVILKSLIELSLMFIVGRFILGLLAGAKKSTNIFWQLLDIAAKPALYITRKLSPKLILDQHIPLAAASWLVIAWVFVVKQKIELCVQAGASLCQ
;
A
#
# COMPACT_ATOMS: atom_id res chain seq x y z
N MET A 1 14.50 16.37 -7.23
CA MET A 1 13.16 15.81 -7.53
C MET A 1 13.12 14.29 -7.44
N LEU A 2 14.13 13.55 -7.90
CA LEU A 2 14.22 12.09 -7.77
C LEU A 2 14.08 11.55 -6.34
N LEU A 3 14.71 12.18 -5.34
CA LEU A 3 14.62 11.75 -3.93
C LEU A 3 13.17 11.71 -3.42
N ALA A 4 12.36 12.71 -3.73
CA ALA A 4 10.96 12.75 -3.31
C ALA A 4 10.15 11.60 -3.93
N VAL A 5 10.40 11.28 -5.20
CA VAL A 5 9.76 10.16 -5.90
C VAL A 5 10.20 8.82 -5.33
N VAL A 6 11.48 8.67 -4.97
CA VAL A 6 11.99 7.46 -4.32
C VAL A 6 11.38 7.27 -2.93
N ILE A 7 11.32 8.33 -2.11
CA ILE A 7 10.68 8.27 -0.78
C ILE A 7 9.20 7.88 -0.92
N LEU A 8 8.49 8.49 -1.88
CA LEU A 8 7.09 8.18 -2.13
C LEU A 8 6.90 6.72 -2.59
N LYS A 9 7.72 6.23 -3.52
CA LYS A 9 7.73 4.82 -3.96
C LYS A 9 7.94 3.88 -2.78
N SER A 10 8.93 4.15 -1.93
CA SER A 10 9.24 3.32 -0.77
C SER A 10 8.09 3.31 0.25
N LEU A 11 7.44 4.45 0.51
CA LEU A 11 6.27 4.53 1.39
C LEU A 11 5.08 3.71 0.86
N ILE A 12 4.83 3.78 -0.46
CA ILE A 12 3.77 3.00 -1.11
C ILE A 12 4.07 1.50 -1.01
N GLU A 13 5.30 1.10 -1.30
CA GLU A 13 5.72 -0.29 -1.27
C GLU A 13 5.65 -0.89 0.14
N LEU A 14 6.07 -0.13 1.14
CA LEU A 14 5.96 -0.51 2.54
C LEU A 14 4.49 -0.66 2.97
N SER A 15 3.64 0.29 2.58
CA SER A 15 2.19 0.23 2.85
C SER A 15 1.53 -0.98 2.19
N LEU A 16 1.96 -1.32 0.97
CA LEU A 16 1.51 -2.51 0.24
C LEU A 16 1.89 -3.79 0.99
N MET A 17 3.15 -3.90 1.43
CA MET A 17 3.63 -5.05 2.20
C MET A 17 2.86 -5.23 3.51
N PHE A 18 2.51 -4.15 4.21
CA PHE A 18 1.71 -4.25 5.44
C PHE A 18 0.29 -4.73 5.19
N ILE A 19 -0.37 -4.27 4.12
CA ILE A 19 -1.72 -4.73 3.77
C ILE A 19 -1.71 -6.19 3.31
N VAL A 20 -0.71 -6.59 2.53
CA VAL A 20 -0.52 -7.99 2.10
C VAL A 20 -0.24 -8.89 3.31
N GLY A 21 0.67 -8.48 4.20
CA GLY A 21 0.96 -9.22 5.43
C GLY A 21 -0.27 -9.38 6.31
N ARG A 22 -1.08 -8.32 6.45
CA ARG A 22 -2.35 -8.39 7.18
C ARG A 22 -3.38 -9.29 6.51
N PHE A 23 -3.44 -9.31 5.18
CA PHE A 23 -4.33 -10.18 4.41
C PHE A 23 -3.95 -11.66 4.60
N ILE A 24 -2.66 -11.98 4.47
CA ILE A 24 -2.12 -13.34 4.69
C ILE A 24 -2.39 -13.78 6.13
N LEU A 25 -2.09 -12.95 7.13
CA LEU A 25 -2.39 -13.28 8.53
C LEU A 25 -3.90 -13.35 8.81
N GLY A 26 -4.71 -12.56 8.10
CA GLY A 26 -6.18 -12.65 8.19
C GLY A 26 -6.73 -13.98 7.68
N LEU A 27 -6.09 -14.57 6.67
CA LEU A 27 -6.39 -15.91 6.16
C LEU A 27 -5.91 -17.00 7.14
N LEU A 28 -4.68 -16.88 7.67
CA LEU A 28 -4.08 -17.88 8.55
C LEU A 28 -4.67 -17.88 9.97
N ALA A 29 -4.95 -16.71 10.55
CA ALA A 29 -5.44 -16.58 11.92
C ALA A 29 -6.94 -16.86 12.08
N GLY A 30 -7.69 -16.99 10.98
CA GLY A 30 -9.11 -17.38 10.99
C GLY A 30 -9.96 -16.47 11.90
N ALA A 31 -10.76 -17.04 12.80
CA ALA A 31 -11.63 -16.27 13.71
C ALA A 31 -10.89 -15.61 14.90
N LYS A 32 -9.63 -15.99 15.20
CA LYS A 32 -8.85 -15.48 16.34
C LYS A 32 -7.99 -14.26 16.00
N LYS A 33 -8.41 -13.44 15.03
CA LYS A 33 -7.68 -12.26 14.55
C LYS A 33 -7.41 -11.24 15.67
N SER A 34 -8.35 -11.10 16.61
CA SER A 34 -8.31 -10.07 17.67
C SER A 34 -7.25 -10.33 18.73
N THR A 35 -6.89 -11.59 18.99
CA THR A 35 -5.87 -11.97 20.00
C THR A 35 -4.45 -11.86 19.46
N ASN A 36 -4.26 -11.75 18.14
CA ASN A 36 -2.94 -11.72 17.54
C ASN A 36 -2.35 -10.30 17.53
N ILE A 37 -1.35 -10.07 18.39
CA ILE A 37 -0.62 -8.80 18.50
C ILE A 37 -0.01 -8.39 17.15
N PHE A 38 0.46 -9.34 16.36
CA PHE A 38 1.06 -9.08 15.04
C PHE A 38 0.02 -8.55 14.05
N TRP A 39 -1.22 -9.04 14.13
CA TRP A 39 -2.32 -8.53 13.33
C TRP A 39 -2.70 -7.11 13.75
N GLN A 40 -2.71 -6.80 15.06
CA GLN A 40 -2.96 -5.44 15.54
C GLN A 40 -1.89 -4.44 15.09
N LEU A 41 -0.62 -4.84 15.12
CA LEU A 41 0.48 -3.99 14.66
C LEU A 41 0.33 -3.63 13.17
N LEU A 42 0.04 -4.64 12.35
CA LEU A 42 -0.20 -4.45 10.91
C LEU A 42 -1.49 -3.71 10.61
N ASP A 43 -2.54 -3.88 11.41
CA ASP A 43 -3.76 -3.08 11.31
C ASP A 43 -3.46 -1.61 11.59
N ILE A 44 -2.73 -1.29 12.66
CA ILE A 44 -2.32 0.09 12.98
C ILE A 44 -1.46 0.68 11.85
N ALA A 45 -0.52 -0.07 11.31
CA ALA A 45 0.31 0.37 10.20
C ALA A 45 -0.50 0.57 8.90
N ALA A 46 -1.53 -0.23 8.66
CA ALA A 46 -2.40 -0.16 7.48
C ALA A 46 -3.55 0.86 7.61
N LYS A 47 -3.89 1.34 8.82
CA LYS A 47 -4.96 2.34 9.05
C LYS A 47 -4.89 3.57 8.15
N PRO A 48 -3.76 4.27 7.98
CA PRO A 48 -3.72 5.46 7.12
C PRO A 48 -4.04 5.12 5.66
N ALA A 49 -3.52 4.00 5.15
CA ALA A 49 -3.81 3.54 3.79
C ALA A 49 -5.31 3.22 3.63
N LEU A 50 -5.90 2.50 4.59
CA LEU A 50 -7.32 2.16 4.58
C LEU A 50 -8.22 3.39 4.70
N TYR A 51 -7.81 4.39 5.47
CA TYR A 51 -8.53 5.66 5.59
C TYR A 51 -8.57 6.41 4.25
N ILE A 52 -7.43 6.48 3.55
CA ILE A 52 -7.35 7.08 2.22
C ILE A 52 -8.23 6.29 1.23
N THR A 53 -8.14 4.96 1.23
CA THR A 53 -9.00 4.12 0.38
C THR A 53 -10.47 4.36 0.68
N ARG A 54 -10.88 4.42 1.94
CA ARG A 54 -12.28 4.67 2.34
C ARG A 54 -12.77 6.05 1.91
N LYS A 55 -11.90 7.06 1.89
CA LYS A 55 -12.23 8.40 1.41
C LYS A 55 -12.40 8.44 -0.10
N LEU A 56 -11.64 7.63 -0.82
CA LEU A 56 -11.68 7.54 -2.27
C LEU A 56 -12.81 6.62 -2.78
N SER A 57 -13.10 5.56 -2.01
CA SER A 57 -14.09 4.55 -2.36
C SER A 57 -15.50 5.00 -1.96
N PRO A 58 -16.52 4.90 -2.84
CA PRO A 58 -17.89 5.25 -2.49
C PRO A 58 -18.43 4.33 -1.39
N LYS A 59 -19.36 4.85 -0.56
CA LYS A 59 -20.00 4.16 0.58
C LYS A 59 -20.76 2.86 0.23
N LEU A 60 -20.78 2.46 -1.04
CA LEU A 60 -21.52 1.31 -1.55
C LEU A 60 -20.79 -0.03 -1.34
N ILE A 61 -19.51 -0.01 -0.99
CA ILE A 61 -18.70 -1.23 -0.82
C ILE A 61 -18.86 -1.75 0.61
N LEU A 62 -19.31 -3.00 0.73
CA LEU A 62 -19.41 -3.72 2.00
C LEU A 62 -18.05 -3.71 2.71
N ASP A 63 -18.02 -3.37 4.01
CA ASP A 63 -16.78 -3.14 4.79
C ASP A 63 -15.78 -4.32 4.71
N GLN A 64 -16.27 -5.53 4.38
CA GLN A 64 -15.49 -6.75 4.21
C GLN A 64 -14.55 -6.74 2.99
N HIS A 65 -14.82 -5.93 1.96
CA HIS A 65 -14.01 -5.85 0.72
C HIS A 65 -13.08 -4.63 0.68
N ILE A 66 -13.20 -3.72 1.63
CA ILE A 66 -12.31 -2.55 1.77
C ILE A 66 -10.82 -2.91 1.78
N PRO A 67 -10.33 -3.95 2.49
CA PRO A 67 -8.91 -4.28 2.46
C PRO A 67 -8.42 -4.76 1.09
N LEU A 68 -9.28 -5.41 0.31
CA LEU A 68 -8.97 -5.86 -1.06
C LEU A 68 -8.96 -4.67 -2.04
N ALA A 69 -9.91 -3.75 -1.88
CA ALA A 69 -9.95 -2.50 -2.63
C ALA A 69 -8.75 -1.59 -2.30
N ALA A 70 -8.28 -1.59 -1.06
CA ALA A 70 -7.08 -0.85 -0.66
C ALA A 70 -5.82 -1.43 -1.31
N ALA A 71 -5.70 -2.76 -1.33
CA ALA A 71 -4.61 -3.44 -2.01
C ALA A 71 -4.60 -3.12 -3.52
N SER A 72 -5.74 -3.23 -4.20
CA SER A 72 -5.81 -2.94 -5.64
C SER A 72 -5.48 -1.49 -5.97
N TRP A 73 -6.00 -0.53 -5.20
CA TRP A 73 -5.69 0.89 -5.39
C TRP A 73 -4.21 1.19 -5.17
N LEU A 74 -3.59 0.60 -4.13
CA LEU A 74 -2.17 0.78 -3.87
C LEU A 74 -1.29 0.16 -4.94
N VAL A 75 -1.67 -0.98 -5.53
CA VAL A 75 -0.95 -1.55 -6.69
C VAL A 75 -0.97 -0.58 -7.87
N ILE A 76 -2.14 0.01 -8.17
CA ILE A 76 -2.27 0.99 -9.26
C ILE A 76 -1.39 2.22 -8.98
N ALA A 77 -1.46 2.76 -7.76
CA ALA A 77 -0.62 3.88 -7.34
C ALA A 77 0.87 3.56 -7.44
N TRP A 78 1.28 2.34 -7.06
CA TRP A 78 2.66 1.88 -7.17
C TRP A 78 3.13 1.84 -8.63
N VAL A 79 2.33 1.28 -9.54
CA VAL A 79 2.66 1.25 -10.99
C VAL A 79 2.84 2.66 -11.53
N PHE A 80 1.97 3.59 -11.14
CA PHE A 80 2.04 4.98 -11.58
C PHE A 80 3.33 5.67 -11.10
N VAL A 81 3.68 5.50 -9.82
CA VAL A 81 4.90 6.08 -9.25
C VAL A 81 6.16 5.44 -9.84
N VAL A 82 6.16 4.14 -10.14
CA VAL A 82 7.26 3.47 -10.83
C VAL A 82 7.45 4.04 -12.24
N LYS A 83 6.36 4.24 -13.00
CA LYS A 83 6.46 4.89 -14.33
C LYS A 83 7.06 6.30 -14.23
N GLN A 84 6.57 7.11 -13.29
CA GLN A 84 7.10 8.46 -13.06
C GLN A 84 8.60 8.43 -12.69
N LYS A 85 9.03 7.46 -11.87
CA LYS A 85 10.46 7.27 -11.55
C LYS A 85 11.27 6.97 -12.81
N ILE A 86 10.77 6.07 -13.67
CA ILE A 86 11.45 5.69 -14.91
C ILE A 86 11.56 6.88 -15.86
N GLU A 87 10.49 7.63 -16.09
CA GLU A 87 10.50 8.81 -16.95
C GLU A 87 11.48 9.88 -16.45
N LEU A 88 11.49 10.15 -15.14
CA LEU A 88 12.43 11.07 -14.52
C LEU A 88 13.89 10.58 -14.59
N CYS A 89 14.13 9.27 -14.44
CA CYS A 89 15.48 8.69 -14.62
C CYS A 89 15.96 8.80 -16.07
N VAL A 90 15.09 8.55 -17.05
CA VAL A 90 15.44 8.62 -18.48
C VAL A 90 15.73 10.06 -18.89
N GLN A 91 14.96 11.04 -18.40
CA GLN A 91 15.19 12.46 -18.67
C GLN A 91 16.44 13.02 -17.98
N ALA A 92 16.75 12.58 -16.76
CA ALA A 92 17.90 13.06 -15.98
C ALA A 92 19.23 12.38 -16.37
N GLY A 93 19.19 11.30 -17.14
CA GLY A 93 20.34 10.46 -17.47
C GLY A 93 20.47 9.27 -16.52
N ALA A 94 20.55 8.06 -17.10
CA ALA A 94 20.53 6.79 -16.38
C ALA A 94 21.66 6.63 -15.34
N SER A 95 22.76 7.39 -15.46
CA SER A 95 23.90 7.36 -14.53
C SER A 95 23.58 7.92 -13.13
N LEU A 96 22.48 8.65 -12.97
CA LEU A 96 22.05 9.21 -11.69
C LEU A 96 21.03 8.33 -10.94
N CYS A 97 20.58 7.23 -11.55
CA CYS A 97 19.62 6.31 -10.95
C CYS A 97 20.29 4.99 -10.57
N GLN A 98 20.72 4.91 -9.30
CA GLN A 98 21.16 3.68 -8.63
C GLN A 98 20.11 3.22 -7.61
#